data_AF-A0A3D5JEJ9-F1
#
_entry.id   AF-A0A3D5JEJ9-F1
#
_cell.length_a   1.000
_cell.length_b   1.000
_cell.length_c   1.000
_cell.angle_alpha   90.00
_cell.angle_beta   90.00
_cell.angle_gamma   90.00
#
_symmetry.space_group_name_H-M   'P 1'
#
loop_
_entity.id
_entity.type
_entity.pdbx_description
1 polymer ?
#
loop_
_entity_poly.entity_id
_entity_poly.type
_entity_poly.pdbx_seq_one_letter_code
_entity_poly.pdbx_strand_id
1 'polypeptide(L)'
;MLTKRIIACLDVRDGRVVKGVQFRNHRDMGDILELAQRYADEGVDELVFYDITASSDGRVVDKSWVNNVARRINIPFCVAGGIRSIDDARAILNDGADKISVNSPALERPEFISELAEAFGTQCVVVGIDSRLETKDDGSDKYVVYQYTGD
;
A
#
# COMPACT_ATOMS: atom_id res chain seq x y z
N MET A 1 13.21 18.69 15.59
CA MET A 1 13.56 17.96 14.35
C MET A 1 12.67 16.73 14.30
N LEU A 2 11.99 16.44 13.19
CA LEU A 2 11.19 15.22 13.06
C LEU A 2 12.12 13.99 13.02
N THR A 3 11.71 12.90 13.65
CA THR A 3 12.49 11.65 13.71
C THR A 3 12.46 10.93 12.36
N LYS A 4 13.49 10.13 12.09
CA LYS A 4 13.44 9.13 11.02
C LYS A 4 12.50 8.00 11.44
N ARG A 5 11.79 7.42 10.47
CA ARG A 5 10.81 6.35 10.70
C ARG A 5 11.30 5.03 10.09
N ILE A 6 11.13 3.95 10.82
CA ILE A 6 11.25 2.58 10.35
C ILE A 6 9.85 2.09 10.02
N ILE A 7 9.64 1.69 8.77
CA ILE A 7 8.33 1.28 8.25
C ILE A 7 8.43 -0.17 7.79
N ALA A 8 7.60 -1.05 8.35
CA ALA A 8 7.52 -2.43 7.90
C ALA A 8 6.39 -2.59 6.87
N CYS A 9 6.70 -3.22 5.74
CA CYS A 9 5.77 -3.47 4.64
C CYS A 9 5.40 -4.95 4.61
N LEU A 10 4.11 -5.26 4.60
CA LEU A 10 3.57 -6.60 4.63
C LEU A 10 2.72 -6.83 3.39
N ASP A 11 3.13 -7.76 2.53
CA ASP A 11 2.29 -8.21 1.42
C ASP A 11 1.18 -9.09 1.98
N VAL A 12 -0.06 -8.73 1.70
CA VAL A 12 -1.26 -9.38 2.22
C VAL A 12 -2.02 -10.03 1.08
N ARG A 13 -2.40 -11.29 1.30
CA ARG A 13 -3.30 -12.03 0.43
C ARG A 13 -4.31 -12.78 1.28
N ASP A 14 -5.60 -12.55 1.01
CA ASP A 14 -6.70 -13.24 1.70
C ASP A 14 -6.58 -13.14 3.25
N GLY A 15 -6.19 -11.97 3.76
CA GLY A 15 -6.00 -11.72 5.20
C GLY A 15 -4.76 -12.36 5.83
N ARG A 16 -3.87 -12.97 5.03
CA ARG A 16 -2.62 -13.57 5.50
C ARG A 16 -1.42 -12.82 4.94
N VAL A 17 -0.34 -12.75 5.72
CA VAL A 17 0.91 -12.16 5.22
C VAL A 17 1.62 -13.21 4.39
N VAL A 18 2.05 -12.81 3.19
CA VAL A 18 2.73 -13.69 2.26
C VAL A 18 4.07 -13.11 1.85
N LYS A 19 4.95 -13.97 1.37
CA LYS A 19 6.23 -13.56 0.77
C LYS A 19 6.49 -14.36 -0.48
N GLY A 20 6.73 -13.66 -1.59
CA GLY A 20 7.06 -14.26 -2.88
C GLY A 20 8.36 -13.72 -3.46
N VAL A 21 8.67 -14.16 -4.67
CA VAL A 21 9.70 -13.57 -5.53
C VAL A 21 8.98 -13.04 -6.76
N GLN A 22 9.09 -11.73 -7.03
CA GLN A 22 8.38 -11.07 -8.15
C GLN A 22 6.89 -11.43 -8.20
N PHE A 23 6.20 -11.34 -7.06
CA PHE A 23 4.77 -11.73 -6.92
C PHE A 23 4.45 -13.17 -7.37
N ARG A 24 5.43 -14.07 -7.34
CA ARG A 24 5.29 -15.50 -7.64
C ARG A 24 5.76 -16.34 -6.45
N ASN A 25 5.30 -17.58 -6.39
CA ASN A 25 5.67 -18.56 -5.36
C ASN A 25 5.42 -18.07 -3.93
N HIS A 26 4.27 -17.41 -3.70
CA HIS A 26 3.88 -16.88 -2.40
C HIS A 26 3.87 -17.97 -1.33
N ARG A 27 4.67 -17.76 -0.28
CA ARG A 27 4.66 -18.55 0.94
C ARG A 27 3.92 -17.79 2.03
N ASP A 28 3.06 -18.50 2.73
CA ASP A 28 2.36 -17.98 3.90
C ASP A 28 3.35 -17.75 5.06
N MET A 29 3.39 -16.52 5.56
CA MET A 29 4.24 -16.07 6.66
C MET A 29 3.50 -15.98 7.99
N GLY A 30 2.17 -16.12 7.99
CA GLY A 30 1.35 -16.10 9.19
C GLY A 30 0.16 -15.16 9.10
N ASP A 31 -0.52 -15.06 10.25
CA ASP A 31 -1.68 -14.20 10.41
C ASP A 31 -1.30 -12.71 10.40
N ILE A 32 -2.13 -11.89 9.75
CA ILE A 32 -1.90 -10.45 9.64
C ILE A 32 -1.95 -9.74 10.99
N LEU A 33 -2.85 -10.15 11.90
CA LEU A 33 -3.03 -9.49 13.19
C LEU A 33 -1.86 -9.81 14.13
N GLU A 34 -1.39 -11.06 14.13
CA GLU A 34 -0.23 -11.47 14.91
C GLU A 34 1.04 -10.73 14.47
N LEU A 35 1.29 -10.64 13.17
CA LEU A 35 2.46 -9.95 12.63
C LEU A 35 2.38 -8.44 12.81
N ALA A 36 1.21 -7.83 12.59
CA ALA A 36 1.00 -6.40 12.83
C ALA A 36 1.26 -6.05 14.30
N GLN A 37 0.70 -6.82 15.24
CA GLN A 37 0.94 -6.61 16.66
C GLN A 37 2.42 -6.75 17.00
N ARG A 38 3.07 -7.81 16.50
CA ARG A 38 4.47 -8.07 16.79
C ARG A 38 5.36 -6.91 16.34
N TYR A 39 5.16 -6.37 15.14
CA TYR A 39 5.92 -5.21 14.67
C TYR A 39 5.67 -3.96 15.50
N ALA A 40 4.43 -3.74 15.93
CA ALA A 40 4.12 -2.63 16.84
C ALA A 40 4.82 -2.79 18.20
N ASP A 41 4.82 -3.99 18.77
CA ASP A 41 5.50 -4.32 20.03
C ASP A 41 7.03 -4.21 19.93
N GLU A 42 7.60 -4.52 18.76
CA GLU A 42 9.03 -4.39 18.45
C GLU A 42 9.45 -2.93 18.15
N GLY A 43 8.51 -1.97 18.10
CA GLY A 43 8.79 -0.55 17.99
C GLY A 43 8.91 0.00 16.57
N VAL A 44 8.25 -0.64 15.59
CA VAL A 44 8.09 -0.06 14.23
C VAL A 44 7.25 1.22 14.30
N ASP A 45 7.63 2.25 13.56
CA ASP A 45 6.96 3.55 13.61
C ASP A 45 5.66 3.60 12.79
N GLU A 46 5.56 2.80 11.73
CA GLU A 46 4.37 2.70 10.86
C GLU A 46 4.36 1.37 10.09
N LEU A 47 3.17 0.87 9.79
CA LEU A 47 2.97 -0.31 8.94
C LEU A 47 2.43 0.09 7.55
N VAL A 48 2.83 -0.66 6.54
CA VAL A 48 2.21 -0.61 5.21
C VAL A 48 1.73 -2.01 4.86
N PHE A 49 0.45 -2.15 4.56
CA PHE A 49 -0.13 -3.39 4.06
C PHE A 49 -0.36 -3.28 2.57
N TYR A 50 0.31 -4.12 1.80
CA TYR A 50 0.16 -4.19 0.35
C TYR A 50 -0.76 -5.34 -0.01
N ASP A 51 -2.01 -5.05 -0.35
CA ASP A 51 -2.96 -6.08 -0.76
C ASP A 51 -2.71 -6.50 -2.21
N ILE A 52 -2.07 -7.66 -2.36
CA ILE A 52 -1.72 -8.23 -3.66
C ILE A 52 -2.83 -9.14 -4.23
N THR A 53 -3.96 -9.26 -3.53
CA THR A 53 -5.16 -9.95 -4.03
C THR A 53 -5.79 -9.14 -5.16
N ALA A 54 -5.79 -7.80 -5.00
CA ALA A 54 -6.41 -6.89 -5.95
C ALA A 54 -5.74 -6.89 -7.33
N SER A 55 -4.42 -7.07 -7.41
CA SER A 55 -3.68 -7.01 -8.67
C SER A 55 -3.86 -8.24 -9.56
N SER A 56 -4.28 -9.37 -9.00
CA SER A 56 -4.40 -10.65 -9.73
C SER A 56 -5.81 -10.99 -10.19
N ASP A 57 -6.84 -10.63 -9.41
CA ASP A 57 -8.20 -11.17 -9.63
C ASP A 57 -9.26 -10.13 -10.08
N GLY A 58 -8.93 -8.82 -10.12
CA GLY A 58 -9.86 -7.77 -10.54
C GLY A 58 -11.14 -7.66 -9.70
N ARG A 59 -11.16 -8.27 -8.51
CA ARG A 59 -12.30 -8.27 -7.58
C ARG A 59 -12.20 -7.11 -6.59
N VAL A 60 -13.37 -6.67 -6.12
CA VAL A 60 -13.49 -5.85 -4.91
C VAL A 60 -13.04 -6.72 -3.74
N VAL A 61 -11.84 -6.46 -3.22
CA VAL A 61 -11.25 -7.27 -2.14
C VAL A 61 -11.98 -6.96 -0.83
N ASP A 62 -12.34 -8.01 -0.09
CA ASP A 62 -12.84 -7.89 1.27
C ASP A 62 -11.69 -7.41 2.18
N LYS A 63 -11.77 -6.13 2.57
CA LYS A 63 -10.78 -5.46 3.42
C LYS A 63 -11.21 -5.45 4.89
N SER A 64 -12.09 -6.35 5.31
CA SER A 64 -12.52 -6.48 6.71
C SER A 64 -11.35 -6.65 7.71
N TRP A 65 -10.20 -7.16 7.25
CA TRP A 65 -8.98 -7.23 8.07
C TRP A 65 -8.47 -5.86 8.51
N VAL A 66 -8.74 -4.78 7.76
CA VAL A 66 -8.32 -3.40 8.10
C VAL A 66 -8.89 -3.00 9.46
N ASN A 67 -10.19 -3.26 9.68
CA ASN A 67 -10.83 -2.95 10.96
C ASN A 67 -10.29 -3.79 12.11
N ASN A 68 -9.94 -5.05 11.85
CA ASN A 68 -9.34 -5.91 12.87
C ASN A 68 -7.93 -5.45 13.24
N VAL A 69 -7.13 -5.01 12.28
CA VAL A 69 -5.80 -4.41 12.52
C VAL A 69 -5.95 -3.11 13.32
N ALA A 70 -6.85 -2.22 12.91
CA ALA A 70 -7.07 -0.94 13.59
C ALA A 70 -7.49 -1.08 15.07
N ARG A 71 -8.18 -2.16 15.43
CA ARG A 71 -8.52 -2.48 16.83
C ARG A 71 -7.34 -3.05 17.61
N ARG A 72 -6.32 -3.58 16.93
CA ARG A 72 -5.24 -4.36 17.51
C ARG A 72 -4.01 -3.52 17.80
N ILE A 73 -3.63 -2.64 16.88
CA ILE A 73 -2.40 -1.83 16.97
C ILE A 73 -2.70 -0.36 17.28
N ASN A 74 -1.68 0.36 17.76
CA ASN A 74 -1.77 1.77 18.14
C ASN A 74 -0.72 2.66 17.44
N ILE A 75 -0.11 2.15 16.37
CA ILE A 75 0.79 2.88 15.49
C ILE A 75 0.09 3.16 14.15
N PRO A 76 0.47 4.22 13.41
CA PRO A 76 -0.12 4.50 12.11
C PRO A 76 0.05 3.34 11.14
N PHE A 77 -0.92 3.13 10.26
CA PHE A 77 -0.76 2.22 9.14
C PHE A 77 -1.41 2.71 7.83
N CYS A 78 -0.80 2.28 6.74
CA CYS A 78 -1.20 2.59 5.38
C CYS A 78 -1.67 1.32 4.66
N VAL A 79 -2.74 1.44 3.86
CA VAL A 79 -3.24 0.34 3.03
C VAL A 79 -3.02 0.67 1.56
N ALA A 80 -2.34 -0.22 0.85
CA ALA A 80 -2.09 -0.16 -0.58
C ALA A 80 -2.82 -1.31 -1.29
N GLY A 81 -3.17 -1.11 -2.56
CA GLY A 81 -3.74 -2.16 -3.43
C GLY A 81 -5.22 -1.98 -3.73
N GLY A 82 -5.56 -1.94 -5.02
CA GLY A 82 -6.95 -1.97 -5.51
C GLY A 82 -7.80 -0.73 -5.21
N ILE A 83 -7.19 0.44 -4.99
CA ILE A 83 -7.92 1.70 -4.71
C ILE A 83 -8.06 2.48 -6.00
N ARG A 84 -9.26 2.47 -6.62
CA ARG A 84 -9.50 3.09 -7.93
C ARG A 84 -10.56 4.19 -7.91
N SER A 85 -11.25 4.36 -6.78
CA SER A 85 -12.28 5.38 -6.59
C SER A 85 -12.19 6.06 -5.22
N ILE A 86 -12.88 7.20 -5.08
CA ILE A 86 -13.03 7.91 -3.81
C ILE A 86 -13.79 7.04 -2.79
N ASP A 87 -14.74 6.22 -3.24
CA ASP A 87 -15.51 5.33 -2.37
C ASP A 87 -14.65 4.20 -1.82
N ASP A 88 -13.75 3.62 -2.62
CA ASP A 88 -12.77 2.63 -2.14
C ASP A 88 -11.89 3.23 -1.04
N ALA A 89 -11.36 4.43 -1.28
CA ALA A 89 -10.53 5.13 -0.31
C ALA A 89 -11.30 5.44 0.98
N ARG A 90 -12.55 5.92 0.85
CA ARG A 90 -13.41 6.21 2.01
C ARG A 90 -13.67 4.97 2.85
N ALA A 91 -13.97 3.84 2.22
CA ALA A 91 -14.23 2.60 2.94
C ALA A 91 -13.03 2.18 3.79
N ILE A 92 -11.82 2.19 3.20
CA ILE A 92 -10.58 1.79 3.88
C ILE A 92 -10.22 2.73 5.03
N LEU A 93 -10.35 4.04 4.83
CA LEU A 93 -10.10 5.03 5.88
C LEU A 93 -11.13 4.90 7.01
N ASN A 94 -12.42 4.69 6.70
CA ASN A 94 -13.46 4.46 7.70
C ASN A 94 -13.27 3.14 8.47
N ASP A 95 -12.70 2.12 7.82
CA ASP A 95 -12.38 0.86 8.49
C ASP A 95 -11.21 1.00 9.47
N GLY A 96 -10.46 2.09 9.41
CA GLY A 96 -9.49 2.50 10.44
C GLY A 96 -8.06 2.67 9.95
N ALA A 97 -7.81 2.61 8.64
CA ALA A 97 -6.50 2.98 8.09
C ALA A 97 -6.24 4.48 8.26
N ASP A 98 -5.02 4.86 8.66
CA ASP A 98 -4.62 6.26 8.73
C ASP A 98 -4.34 6.85 7.35
N LYS A 99 -3.90 5.99 6.42
CA LYS A 99 -3.47 6.37 5.07
C LYS A 99 -3.87 5.34 4.03
N ILE A 100 -4.00 5.81 2.80
CA ILE A 100 -4.15 5.00 1.61
C ILE A 100 -2.97 5.23 0.66
N SER A 101 -2.59 4.18 -0.06
CA SER A 101 -1.59 4.29 -1.12
C SER A 101 -2.14 3.96 -2.50
N VAL A 102 -1.88 4.85 -3.45
CA VAL A 102 -2.20 4.70 -4.87
C VAL A 102 -0.93 4.74 -5.70
N ASN A 103 -0.87 3.91 -6.75
CA ASN A 103 0.22 3.89 -7.73
C ASN A 103 -0.37 3.93 -9.15
N SER A 104 -0.77 2.79 -9.71
CA SER A 104 -1.25 2.74 -11.11
C SER A 104 -2.42 3.69 -11.40
N PRO A 105 -3.46 3.80 -10.55
CA PRO A 105 -4.55 4.77 -10.77
C PRO A 105 -4.09 6.23 -10.75
N ALA A 106 -3.03 6.55 -10.00
CA ALA A 106 -2.45 7.89 -9.96
C ALA A 106 -1.61 8.21 -11.21
N LEU A 107 -1.08 7.20 -11.89
CA LEU A 107 -0.41 7.35 -13.20
C LEU A 107 -1.41 7.42 -14.35
N GLU A 108 -2.47 6.61 -14.31
CA GLU A 108 -3.56 6.65 -15.29
C GLU A 108 -4.27 8.00 -15.29
N ARG A 109 -4.44 8.58 -14.10
CA ARG A 109 -5.25 9.77 -13.87
C ARG A 109 -4.72 10.63 -12.72
N PRO A 110 -3.70 11.48 -12.95
CA PRO A 110 -3.02 12.24 -11.90
C PRO A 110 -3.94 13.13 -11.04
N GLU A 111 -5.03 13.64 -11.60
CA GLU A 111 -6.03 14.44 -10.85
C GLU A 111 -6.71 13.63 -9.74
N PHE A 112 -6.67 12.30 -9.78
CA PHE A 112 -7.18 11.45 -8.71
C PHE A 112 -6.46 11.69 -7.38
N ILE A 113 -5.17 12.04 -7.40
CA ILE A 113 -4.43 12.41 -6.20
C ILE A 113 -5.05 13.65 -5.53
N SER A 114 -5.39 14.67 -6.35
CA SER A 114 -6.01 15.90 -5.87
C SER A 114 -7.40 15.63 -5.31
N GLU A 115 -8.21 14.82 -5.99
CA GLU A 115 -9.55 14.45 -5.51
C GLU A 115 -9.49 13.73 -4.15
N LEU A 116 -8.53 12.82 -3.97
CA LEU A 116 -8.31 12.15 -2.68
C LEU A 116 -7.88 13.14 -1.58
N ALA A 117 -6.96 14.04 -1.92
CA ALA A 117 -6.47 15.04 -0.98
C ALA A 117 -7.55 16.06 -0.58
N GLU A 118 -8.40 16.47 -1.52
CA GLU A 118 -9.55 17.35 -1.25
C GLU A 118 -10.60 16.67 -0.38
N ALA A 119 -10.85 15.38 -0.59
CA ALA A 119 -11.86 14.62 0.15
C ALA A 119 -11.42 14.28 1.59
N PHE A 120 -10.14 13.93 1.79
CA PHE A 120 -9.67 13.31 3.04
C PHE A 120 -8.47 14.03 3.70
N GLY A 121 -7.85 14.99 3.00
CA GLY A 121 -6.65 15.70 3.44
C GLY A 121 -5.35 15.05 2.95
N THR A 122 -4.34 15.87 2.68
CA THR A 122 -3.07 15.43 2.08
C THR A 122 -2.27 14.48 2.97
N GLN A 123 -2.47 14.51 4.30
CA GLN A 123 -1.74 13.68 5.25
C GLN A 123 -2.01 12.17 5.09
N CYS A 124 -3.15 11.80 4.51
CA CYS A 124 -3.57 10.40 4.36
C CYS A 124 -3.33 9.84 2.94
N VAL A 125 -2.85 10.65 2.00
CA VAL A 125 -2.64 10.24 0.60
C VAL A 125 -1.17 9.94 0.35
N VAL A 126 -0.85 8.68 0.09
CA VAL A 126 0.51 8.22 -0.23
C VAL A 126 0.57 7.80 -1.70
N VAL A 127 1.54 8.32 -2.46
CA VAL A 127 1.76 7.91 -3.85
C VAL A 127 2.94 6.96 -3.92
N GLY A 128 2.70 5.72 -4.33
CA GLY A 128 3.75 4.76 -4.66
C GLY A 128 4.31 5.07 -6.05
N ILE A 129 5.63 5.21 -6.15
CA ILE A 129 6.32 5.50 -7.42
C ILE A 129 7.37 4.42 -7.65
N ASP A 130 7.08 3.51 -8.56
CA ASP A 130 8.06 2.53 -9.02
C ASP A 130 8.85 3.11 -10.20
N SER A 131 10.13 3.36 -9.99
CA SER A 131 10.98 4.00 -11.01
C SER A 131 12.28 3.25 -11.25
N ARG A 132 12.77 3.34 -12.49
CA ARG A 132 14.07 2.82 -12.92
C ARG A 132 14.81 3.87 -13.73
N LEU A 133 16.12 3.95 -13.54
CA LEU A 133 16.98 4.73 -14.42
C LEU A 133 17.18 3.96 -15.73
N GLU A 134 16.82 4.58 -16.84
CA GLU A 134 17.05 4.06 -18.19
C GLU A 134 17.96 5.00 -18.99
N THR A 135 18.88 4.43 -19.74
CA THR A 135 19.65 5.17 -20.75
C THR A 135 18.85 5.18 -22.06
N LYS A 136 18.56 6.38 -22.57
CA LYS A 136 17.84 6.59 -23.83
C LYS A 136 18.78 6.42 -25.03
N ASP A 137 18.20 6.31 -26.22
CA ASP A 137 18.95 6.13 -27.47
C ASP A 137 19.93 7.28 -27.76
N ASP A 138 19.68 8.47 -27.20
CA ASP A 138 20.54 9.64 -27.30
C ASP A 138 21.71 9.65 -26.28
N GLY A 139 21.84 8.59 -25.48
CA GLY A 139 22.86 8.43 -24.45
C GLY A 139 22.56 9.15 -23.13
N SER A 140 21.39 9.78 -22.98
CA SER A 140 20.97 10.43 -21.73
C SER A 140 20.32 9.46 -20.76
N ASP A 141 20.60 9.62 -19.46
CA ASP A 141 19.94 8.85 -18.41
C ASP A 141 18.66 9.56 -17.93
N LYS A 142 17.56 8.82 -17.86
CA LYS A 142 16.26 9.33 -17.40
C LYS A 142 15.53 8.32 -16.51
N TYR A 143 14.98 8.79 -15.40
CA TYR A 143 14.04 7.99 -14.61
C TYR A 143 12.72 7.81 -15.37
N VAL A 144 12.32 6.55 -15.52
CA VAL A 144 11.01 6.16 -16.04
C VAL A 144 10.20 5.57 -14.90
N VAL A 145 8.92 5.94 -14.84
CA VAL A 145 7.96 5.42 -13.85
C VAL A 145 7.13 4.33 -14.53
N TYR A 146 6.97 3.20 -13.85
CA TYR A 146 6.27 2.04 -14.40
C TYR A 146 4.93 1.85 -13.72
N GLN A 147 3.95 1.52 -14.56
CA GLN A 147 2.66 1.01 -14.16
C GLN A 147 2.71 -0.52 -14.24
N TYR A 148 2.06 -1.23 -13.32
CA TYR A 148 2.04 -2.70 -13.26
C TYR A 148 3.43 -3.33 -13.11
N THR A 149 4.05 -3.09 -11.96
CA THR A 149 5.33 -3.73 -11.62
C THR A 149 5.10 -5.15 -11.10
N GLY A 150 5.92 -6.11 -11.56
CA GLY A 150 5.85 -7.48 -11.07
C GLY A 150 6.13 -8.60 -12.07
N ASP A 151 6.17 -8.29 -13.36
CA ASP A 151 6.57 -9.22 -14.42
C ASP A 151 8.06 -9.16 -14.78
#